data_AF-A0A439W118-F1
#
_entry.id   AF-A0A439W118-F1
#
_cell.length_a   1.000
_cell.length_b   1.000
_cell.length_c   1.000
_cell.angle_alpha   90.00
_cell.angle_beta   90.00
_cell.angle_gamma   90.00
#
_symmetry.space_group_name_H-M   'P 1'
#
loop_
_entity.id
_entity.type
_entity.pdbx_description
1 polymer ?
#
loop_
_entity_poly.entity_id
_entity_poly.type
_entity_poly.pdbx_seq_one_letter_code
_entity_poly.pdbx_strand_id
1 'polypeptide(L)'
;MRGEAPYVVGADGARSVVRNALGFTFDGHIDDAISFVADCEIDAPLESDVMHYFTEGDRRLAFIPLASGKRLFKLSGNAPAALVLGSDLRTKTASLEARAKSVLSKSCKIRAIRNVTTYRVSSRLASRFASRRCIETRLS
;
A
#
# COMPACT_ATOMS: atom_id res chain seq x y z
N MET A 1 7.65 -32.42 6.80
CA MET A 1 6.55 -32.91 7.67
C MET A 1 5.29 -33.04 6.82
N ARG A 2 4.52 -34.14 6.95
CA ARG A 2 3.21 -34.32 6.30
C ARG A 2 2.13 -34.33 7.37
N GLY A 3 1.01 -33.67 7.12
CA GLY A 3 -0.17 -33.66 8.00
C GLY A 3 -1.43 -33.94 7.20
N GLU A 4 -2.43 -34.52 7.85
CA GLU A 4 -3.73 -34.83 7.26
C GLU A 4 -4.82 -33.99 7.95
N ALA A 5 -5.77 -33.49 7.16
CA ALA A 5 -6.90 -32.71 7.65
C ALA A 5 -8.13 -32.95 6.78
N PRO A 6 -9.36 -32.89 7.34
CA PRO A 6 -10.57 -33.01 6.56
C PRO A 6 -10.81 -31.81 5.63
N TYR A 7 -10.21 -30.65 5.91
CA TYR A 7 -10.28 -29.45 5.08
C TYR A 7 -8.96 -28.67 5.13
N VAL A 8 -8.66 -27.93 4.06
CA VAL A 8 -7.52 -27.01 3.96
C VAL A 8 -8.00 -25.66 3.46
N VAL A 9 -7.59 -24.58 4.12
CA VAL A 9 -7.88 -23.20 3.71
C VAL A 9 -6.57 -22.46 3.42
N GLY A 10 -6.41 -22.01 2.18
CA GLY A 10 -5.35 -21.11 1.72
C GLY A 10 -5.66 -19.67 2.10
N ALA A 11 -4.88 -19.15 3.06
CA ALA A 11 -4.90 -17.77 3.53
C ALA A 11 -3.49 -17.16 3.49
N ASP A 12 -2.70 -17.56 2.48
CA ASP A 12 -1.26 -17.36 2.33
C ASP A 12 -0.88 -16.25 1.33
N GLY A 13 -1.83 -15.36 1.04
CA GLY A 13 -1.56 -14.09 0.36
C GLY A 13 -1.46 -14.18 -1.18
N ALA A 14 -1.08 -13.06 -1.81
CA ALA A 14 -1.02 -12.89 -3.27
C ALA A 14 -0.30 -14.04 -4.02
N ARG A 15 0.71 -14.64 -3.38
CA ARG A 15 1.54 -15.72 -3.93
C ARG A 15 1.12 -17.12 -3.44
N SER A 16 -0.17 -17.28 -3.10
CA SER A 16 -0.73 -18.50 -2.53
C SER A 16 -0.22 -19.80 -3.17
N VAL A 17 0.39 -20.63 -2.33
CA VAL A 17 0.82 -21.99 -2.64
C VAL A 17 -0.40 -22.89 -2.79
N VAL A 18 -1.45 -22.67 -1.99
CA VAL A 18 -2.69 -23.47 -2.06
C VAL A 18 -3.39 -23.26 -3.40
N ARG A 19 -3.59 -22.02 -3.83
CA ARG A 19 -4.16 -21.68 -5.15
C ARG A 19 -3.38 -22.34 -6.28
N ASN A 20 -2.06 -22.23 -6.24
CA ASN A 20 -1.19 -22.82 -7.25
C ASN A 20 -1.28 -24.35 -7.26
N ALA A 21 -1.32 -24.99 -6.09
CA ALA A 21 -1.46 -26.44 -5.95
C ALA A 21 -2.83 -26.95 -6.44
N LEU A 22 -3.88 -26.12 -6.33
CA LEU A 22 -5.22 -26.42 -6.86
C LEU A 22 -5.37 -26.14 -8.36
N GLY A 23 -4.35 -25.56 -9.00
CA GLY A 23 -4.37 -25.21 -10.42
C GLY A 23 -5.34 -24.06 -10.75
N PHE A 24 -5.70 -23.23 -9.78
CA PHE A 24 -6.57 -22.09 -10.03
C PHE A 24 -5.76 -20.96 -10.67
N THR A 25 -6.23 -20.47 -11.82
CA THR A 25 -5.65 -19.28 -12.48
C THR A 25 -5.87 -18.04 -11.63
N PHE A 26 -5.02 -17.02 -11.83
CA PHE A 26 -5.07 -15.77 -11.09
C PHE A 26 -4.96 -14.59 -12.06
N ASP A 27 -6.07 -14.38 -12.74
CA ASP A 27 -6.17 -13.54 -13.93
C ASP A 27 -6.54 -12.10 -13.56
N GLY A 28 -6.00 -11.14 -14.30
CA GLY A 28 -6.19 -9.72 -14.06
C GLY A 28 -5.04 -8.89 -14.59
N HIS A 29 -4.93 -7.64 -14.13
CA HIS A 29 -3.92 -6.69 -14.58
C HIS A 29 -3.07 -6.17 -13.42
N ILE A 30 -1.89 -5.68 -13.77
CA ILE A 30 -1.02 -4.91 -12.88
C ILE A 30 -1.04 -3.48 -13.42
N ASP A 31 -1.29 -2.52 -12.54
CA ASP A 31 -1.21 -1.10 -12.90
C ASP A 31 0.23 -0.72 -13.24
N ASP A 32 0.40 0.03 -14.32
CA ASP A 32 1.72 0.54 -14.74
C ASP A 32 2.28 1.54 -13.72
N ALA A 33 1.39 2.31 -13.08
CA ALA A 33 1.74 3.29 -12.07
C ALA A 33 2.25 2.61 -10.79
N ILE A 34 3.39 3.10 -10.30
CA ILE A 34 3.91 2.70 -8.99
C ILE A 34 3.18 3.52 -7.93
N SER A 35 2.64 2.85 -6.92
CA SER A 35 2.06 3.46 -5.73
C SER A 35 3.03 3.40 -4.56
N PHE A 36 2.78 4.20 -3.54
CA PHE A 36 3.52 4.14 -2.28
C PHE A 36 2.59 4.22 -1.08
N VAL A 37 3.09 3.70 0.04
CA VAL A 37 2.63 4.01 1.38
C VAL A 37 3.81 4.37 2.25
N ALA A 38 3.66 5.35 3.14
CA ALA A 38 4.69 5.72 4.10
C ALA A 38 4.06 6.20 5.41
N ASP A 39 4.49 5.65 6.53
CA ASP A 39 4.10 6.13 7.85
C ASP A 39 5.10 7.20 8.30
N CYS A 40 4.62 8.43 8.46
CA CYS A 40 5.43 9.62 8.68
C CYS A 40 4.95 10.43 9.89
N GLU A 41 5.90 11.03 10.60
CA GLU A 41 5.62 12.10 11.55
C GLU A 41 5.68 13.45 10.82
N ILE A 42 4.55 14.17 10.78
CA ILE A 42 4.37 15.34 9.91
C ILE A 42 3.87 16.54 10.70
N ASP A 43 4.63 17.64 10.61
CA ASP A 43 4.17 18.95 11.03
C ASP A 43 3.49 19.64 9.85
N ALA A 44 2.15 19.66 9.85
CA ALA A 44 1.33 20.30 8.82
C ALA A 44 0.00 20.76 9.43
N PRO A 45 -0.73 21.71 8.79
CA PRO A 45 -2.07 22.11 9.20
C PRO A 45 -3.11 21.06 8.77
N LEU A 46 -2.98 19.85 9.30
CA LEU A 46 -3.87 18.72 9.04
C LEU A 46 -4.57 18.33 10.34
N GLU A 47 -5.89 18.18 10.28
CA GLU A 47 -6.68 17.56 11.33
C GLU A 47 -6.28 16.09 11.51
N SER A 48 -6.14 15.65 12.77
CA SER A 48 -5.57 14.33 13.12
C SER A 48 -6.62 13.22 13.28
N ASP A 49 -7.87 13.48 12.92
CA ASP A 49 -9.03 12.61 13.09
C ASP A 49 -9.84 12.44 11.80
N VAL A 50 -9.46 13.13 10.73
CA VAL A 50 -10.05 12.99 9.38
C VAL A 50 -8.99 12.65 8.34
N MET A 51 -9.39 11.87 7.34
CA MET A 51 -8.55 11.59 6.18
C MET A 51 -8.58 12.79 5.23
N HIS A 52 -7.39 13.27 4.85
CA HIS A 52 -7.25 14.32 3.84
C HIS A 52 -6.86 13.68 2.52
N TYR A 53 -7.70 13.83 1.50
CA TYR A 53 -7.50 13.22 0.20
C TYR A 53 -7.42 14.28 -0.90
N PHE A 54 -6.32 14.29 -1.62
CA PHE A 54 -6.02 15.26 -2.67
C PHE A 54 -5.90 14.55 -4.02
N THR A 55 -6.58 15.10 -5.03
CA THR A 55 -6.55 14.61 -6.40
C THR A 55 -6.37 15.75 -7.39
N GLU A 56 -5.39 15.62 -8.27
CA GLU A 56 -5.16 16.54 -9.39
C GLU A 56 -4.78 15.71 -10.63
N GLY A 57 -5.71 15.58 -11.58
CA GLY A 57 -5.58 14.62 -12.68
C GLY A 57 -5.34 13.20 -12.13
N ASP A 58 -4.30 12.54 -12.64
CA ASP A 58 -3.91 11.19 -12.17
C ASP A 58 -3.13 11.20 -10.85
N ARG A 59 -2.79 12.37 -10.31
CA ARG A 59 -1.99 12.48 -9.09
C ARG A 59 -2.90 12.33 -7.88
N ARG A 60 -2.71 11.26 -7.12
CA ARG A 60 -3.41 11.03 -5.84
C ARG A 60 -2.44 11.21 -4.68
N LEU A 61 -2.90 11.80 -3.58
CA LEU A 61 -2.20 11.82 -2.31
C LEU A 61 -3.19 11.86 -1.15
N ALA A 62 -3.08 10.89 -0.25
CA ALA A 62 -3.84 10.79 0.98
C ALA A 62 -2.93 11.06 2.18
N PHE A 63 -3.46 11.74 3.20
CA PHE A 63 -2.93 11.78 4.56
C PHE A 63 -3.97 11.13 5.47
N ILE A 64 -3.63 9.96 6.00
CA ILE A 64 -4.53 9.15 6.83
C ILE A 64 -3.97 9.19 8.26
N PRO A 65 -4.66 9.80 9.22
CA PRO A 65 -4.19 9.79 10.60
C PRO A 65 -4.09 8.36 11.13
N LEU A 66 -2.95 8.03 11.74
CA LEU A 66 -2.73 6.71 12.36
C LEU A 66 -3.05 6.69 13.85
N ALA A 67 -3.10 7.86 14.48
CA ALA A 67 -3.48 8.03 15.87
C ALA A 67 -4.04 9.44 16.09
N SER A 68 -5.26 9.53 16.63
CA SER A 68 -5.89 10.81 16.96
C SER A 68 -5.04 11.64 17.91
N GLY A 69 -4.98 12.96 17.67
CA GLY A 69 -4.20 13.92 18.44
C GLY A 69 -2.68 13.85 18.21
N LYS A 70 -2.20 12.96 17.34
CA LYS A 70 -0.77 12.84 17.02
C LYS A 70 -0.48 13.35 15.62
N ARG A 71 0.78 13.74 15.40
CA ARG A 71 1.33 14.12 14.10
C ARG A 71 1.72 12.90 13.24
N LEU A 72 1.08 11.76 13.45
CA LEU A 72 1.45 10.50 12.81
C LEU A 72 0.43 10.16 11.72
N PHE A 73 0.89 10.18 10.47
CA PHE A 73 0.06 9.97 9.30
C PHE A 73 0.63 8.90 8.39
N LYS A 74 -0.25 8.11 7.80
CA LYS A 74 0.06 7.30 6.62
C LYS A 74 -0.18 8.15 5.38
N LEU A 75 0.88 8.33 4.60
CA LEU A 75 0.81 8.88 3.26
C LEU A 75 0.55 7.75 2.27
N SER A 76 -0.33 7.97 1.30
CA SER A 76 -0.56 7.03 0.22
C SER A 76 -0.85 7.75 -1.09
N GLY A 77 -0.36 7.24 -2.21
CA GLY A 77 -0.61 7.82 -3.52
C GLY A 77 0.29 7.25 -4.61
N ASN A 78 0.32 7.90 -5.76
CA ASN A 78 1.27 7.56 -6.83
C ASN A 78 2.69 7.95 -6.39
N ALA A 79 3.64 7.04 -6.56
CA ALA A 79 5.02 7.20 -6.13
C ALA A 79 5.76 8.21 -7.02
N PRO A 80 6.36 9.27 -6.45
CA PRO A 80 7.29 10.12 -7.18
C PRO A 80 8.50 9.31 -7.67
N ALA A 81 9.06 9.65 -8.83
CA ALA A 81 10.22 8.93 -9.38
C ALA A 81 11.42 8.89 -8.41
N ALA A 82 11.68 9.99 -7.69
CA ALA A 82 12.74 10.06 -6.69
C ALA A 82 12.51 9.13 -5.48
N LEU A 83 11.26 8.78 -5.17
CA LEU A 83 10.94 7.81 -4.12
C LEU A 83 11.25 6.37 -4.57
N VAL A 84 11.06 6.10 -5.86
CA VAL A 84 11.31 4.78 -6.48
C VAL A 84 12.81 4.56 -6.72
N LEU A 85 13.50 5.57 -7.26
CA LEU A 85 14.91 5.49 -7.65
C LEU A 85 15.88 5.82 -6.52
N GLY A 86 15.45 6.63 -5.54
CA GLY A 86 16.28 7.04 -4.41
C GLY A 86 16.64 5.85 -3.52
N SER A 87 17.93 5.61 -3.32
CA SER A 87 18.42 4.51 -2.48
C SER A 87 18.47 4.88 -0.99
N ASP A 88 18.80 6.13 -0.67
CA ASP A 88 18.99 6.59 0.70
C ASP A 88 17.75 7.26 1.33
N LEU A 89 17.71 7.30 2.67
CA LEU A 89 16.58 7.86 3.42
C LEU A 89 16.42 9.38 3.25
N ARG A 90 17.50 10.13 3.02
CA ARG A 90 17.43 11.59 2.84
C ARG A 90 16.73 11.93 1.53
N THR A 91 17.07 11.25 0.45
CA THR A 91 16.41 11.41 -0.86
C THR A 91 14.93 11.03 -0.78
N LYS A 92 14.60 9.92 -0.11
CA LYS A 92 13.20 9.52 0.10
C LYS A 92 12.42 10.55 0.93
N THR A 93 13.03 11.08 1.99
CA THR A 93 12.42 12.13 2.83
C THR A 93 12.15 13.40 2.05
N ALA A 94 13.14 13.89 1.31
CA ALA A 94 12.99 15.07 0.47
C ALA A 94 11.89 14.86 -0.60
N SER A 95 11.83 13.67 -1.20
CA SER A 95 10.81 13.32 -2.19
C SER A 95 9.39 13.32 -1.61
N LEU A 96 9.19 12.70 -0.45
CA LEU A 96 7.89 12.68 0.22
C LEU A 96 7.48 14.07 0.72
N GLU A 97 8.42 14.84 1.26
CA GLU A 97 8.12 16.19 1.75
C GLU A 97 7.77 17.13 0.58
N ALA A 98 8.50 17.07 -0.53
CA ALA A 98 8.17 17.81 -1.74
C ALA A 98 6.79 17.42 -2.27
N ARG A 99 6.46 16.12 -2.25
CA ARG A 99 5.14 15.62 -2.65
C ARG A 99 4.02 16.13 -1.74
N ALA A 100 4.22 16.11 -0.43
CA ALA A 100 3.26 16.66 0.52
C ALA A 100 3.08 18.18 0.35
N LYS A 101 4.17 18.93 0.22
CA LYS A 101 4.16 20.38 -0.07
C LYS A 101 3.53 20.75 -1.41
N SER A 102 3.40 19.81 -2.36
CA SER A 102 2.75 20.10 -3.64
C SER A 102 1.24 20.23 -3.54
N VAL A 103 0.60 19.61 -2.53
CA VAL A 103 -0.85 19.68 -2.31
C VAL A 103 -1.23 20.51 -1.08
N LEU A 104 -0.28 20.73 -0.17
CA LEU A 104 -0.44 21.62 0.98
C LEU A 104 0.11 23.00 0.65
N SER A 105 -0.43 24.05 1.28
CA SER A 105 -0.02 25.46 1.08
C SER A 105 1.37 25.80 1.66
N LYS A 106 2.39 24.97 1.36
CA LYS A 106 3.82 25.02 1.73
C LYS A 106 4.18 24.77 3.21
N SER A 107 3.22 24.75 4.13
CA SER A 107 3.44 24.47 5.56
C SER A 107 3.44 22.97 5.89
N CYS A 108 4.42 22.22 5.39
CA CYS A 108 4.56 20.79 5.68
C CYS A 108 6.02 20.42 5.97
N LYS A 109 6.28 19.69 7.05
CA LYS A 109 7.62 19.15 7.35
C LYS A 109 7.52 17.71 7.82
N ILE A 110 8.29 16.82 7.18
CA ILE A 110 8.41 15.42 7.61
C ILE A 110 9.54 15.34 8.63
N ARG A 111 9.20 14.99 9.88
CA ARG A 111 10.16 14.85 10.99
C ARG A 111 10.83 13.50 11.00
N ALA A 112 10.08 12.45 10.70
CA ALA A 112 10.57 11.09 10.66
C ALA A 112 9.76 10.26 9.66
N ILE A 113 10.40 9.27 9.06
CA ILE A 113 9.77 8.20 8.28
C ILE A 113 9.97 6.92 9.07
N ARG A 114 8.87 6.30 9.50
CA ARG A 114 8.90 5.02 10.21
C ARG A 114 9.02 3.85 9.25
N ASN A 115 8.31 3.94 8.13
CA ASN A 115 8.39 2.99 7.03
C ASN A 115 8.05 3.69 5.71
N VAL A 116 8.50 3.09 4.62
CA VAL A 116 8.09 3.45 3.27
C VAL A 116 8.13 2.21 2.41
N THR A 117 7.10 2.00 1.61
CA THR A 117 7.01 0.90 0.67
C THR A 117 6.43 1.39 -0.63
N THR A 118 7.07 1.02 -1.73
CA THR A 118 6.55 1.21 -3.09
C THR A 118 6.05 -0.13 -3.62
N TYR A 119 4.96 -0.11 -4.36
CA TYR A 119 4.35 -1.31 -4.92
C TYR A 119 3.57 -0.99 -6.18
N ARG A 120 3.30 -2.00 -7.00
CA ARG A 120 2.30 -1.90 -8.07
C ARG A 120 1.00 -2.51 -7.59
N VAL A 121 -0.10 -1.84 -7.90
CA VAL A 121 -1.43 -2.39 -7.62
C VAL A 121 -1.69 -3.51 -8.62
N SER A 122 -2.12 -4.66 -8.11
CA SER A 122 -2.41 -5.84 -8.93
C SER A 122 -3.86 -6.22 -8.69
N SER A 123 -4.72 -5.94 -9.65
CA SER A 123 -6.14 -6.31 -9.63
C SER A 123 -6.30 -7.67 -10.29
N ARG A 124 -6.28 -8.74 -9.49
CA ARG A 124 -6.39 -10.13 -9.96
C ARG A 124 -7.44 -10.91 -9.19
N LEU A 125 -8.03 -11.91 -9.83
CA LEU A 125 -9.02 -12.78 -9.22
C LEU A 125 -8.70 -14.25 -9.50
N ALA A 126 -8.88 -15.09 -8.49
CA ALA A 126 -8.79 -16.53 -8.68
C ALA A 126 -9.99 -17.00 -9.53
N SER A 127 -9.77 -17.88 -10.49
CA SER A 127 -10.88 -18.45 -11.29
C SER A 127 -11.87 -19.26 -10.45
N ARG A 128 -11.43 -19.77 -9.30
CA ARG A 128 -12.24 -20.49 -8.32
C ARG A 128 -11.74 -20.22 -6.90
N PHE A 129 -12.62 -20.42 -5.92
CA PHE A 129 -12.31 -20.28 -4.49
C PHE A 129 -12.36 -21.62 -3.73
N ALA A 130 -12.80 -22.71 -4.36
CA ALA A 130 -12.82 -24.01 -3.71
C ALA A 130 -12.75 -25.15 -4.72
N SER A 131 -12.13 -26.25 -4.30
CA SER A 131 -12.18 -27.56 -4.94
C SER A 131 -12.24 -28.64 -3.87
N ARG A 132 -13.39 -29.33 -3.79
CA ARG A 132 -13.67 -30.34 -2.77
C ARG A 132 -13.44 -29.80 -1.35
N ARG A 133 -12.44 -30.32 -0.65
CA ARG A 133 -12.09 -30.00 0.74
C ARG A 133 -11.03 -28.91 0.86
N CYS A 134 -10.61 -28.33 -0.26
CA CYS A 134 -9.61 -27.26 -0.30
C CYS A 134 -10.28 -25.95 -0.74
N ILE A 135 -10.01 -24.88 0.00
CA ILE A 135 -10.58 -23.55 -0.18
C ILE A 135 -9.43 -22.55 -0.31
N GLU A 136 -9.54 -21.61 -1.24
CA GLU A 136 -8.67 -20.45 -1.38
C GLU A 136 -9.46 -19.21 -0.97
N THR A 137 -8.90 -18.38 -0.09
CA THR A 137 -9.56 -17.14 0.33
C THR A 137 -9.40 -16.05 -0.71
N ARG A 138 -10.35 -15.11 -0.74
CA ARG A 138 -10.27 -13.96 -1.64
C ARG A 138 -9.15 -13.04 -1.20
N LEU A 139 -8.17 -12.88 -2.08
CA LEU A 139 -7.13 -11.87 -1.96
C LEU A 139 -7.70 -10.58 -2.52
N SER A 140 -7.99 -9.61 -1.66
CA SER A 140 -8.35 -8.24 -2.02
C SER A 140 -7.12 -7.43 -2.40
#